data_AF-B4VRQ4-F1
#
_entry.id   AF-B4VRQ4-F1
#
_cell.length_a   1.000
_cell.length_b   1.000
_cell.length_c   1.000
_cell.angle_alpha   90.00
_cell.angle_beta   90.00
_cell.angle_gamma   90.00
#
_symmetry.space_group_name_H-M   'P 1'
#
loop_
_entity.id
_entity.type
_entity.pdbx_description
1 polymer ?
#
loop_
_entity_poly.entity_id
_entity_poly.type
_entity_poly.pdbx_seq_one_letter_code
_entity_poly.pdbx_strand_id
1 'polypeptide(L)'
;MRVQILTLNNVQILGDMAVSALPNSYRSRLSDMLNNSRNFIVLTDVEIHQPGQPLTQMSSLCINKPAIAFLCEAEMSPTSSHTGKTDSVSAGAA
;
A
#
# COMPACT_ATOMS: atom_id res chain seq x y z
N MET A 1 -7.72 -0.53 2.20
CA MET A 1 -6.68 0.09 3.03
C MET A 1 -5.37 -0.41 2.46
N ARG A 2 -4.60 0.46 1.81
CA ARG A 2 -3.34 0.09 1.18
C ARG A 2 -2.29 -0.12 2.26
N VAL A 3 -1.59 -1.25 2.20
CA VAL A 3 -0.55 -1.60 3.16
C VAL A 3 0.74 -1.97 2.45
N GLN A 4 1.85 -1.75 3.15
CA GLN A 4 3.16 -2.25 2.80
C GLN A 4 3.56 -3.31 3.84
N ILE A 5 4.06 -4.44 3.34
CA ILE A 5 4.48 -5.58 4.14
C ILE A 5 5.92 -5.93 3.77
N LEU A 6 6.77 -6.08 4.79
CA LEU A 6 8.05 -6.74 4.68
C LEU A 6 7.91 -8.13 5.30
N THR A 7 8.21 -9.16 4.52
CA THR A 7 8.26 -10.54 5.02
C THR A 7 9.60 -10.85 5.66
N LEU A 8 9.66 -11.93 6.45
CA LEU A 8 10.91 -12.43 7.05
C LEU A 8 11.99 -12.81 6.01
N ASN A 9 11.59 -13.06 4.75
CA ASN A 9 12.48 -13.41 3.65
C ASN A 9 12.86 -12.19 2.79
N ASN A 10 12.73 -10.97 3.31
CA ASN A 10 13.03 -9.71 2.61
C ASN A 10 12.23 -9.49 1.32
N VAL A 11 11.04 -10.09 1.22
CA VAL A 11 10.08 -9.78 0.15
C VAL A 11 9.22 -8.60 0.61
N GLN A 12 9.16 -7.56 -0.22
CA GLN A 12 8.25 -6.43 -0.03
C GLN A 12 6.96 -6.68 -0.81
N ILE A 13 5.83 -6.44 -0.15
CA ILE A 13 4.50 -6.64 -0.73
C ILE A 13 3.68 -5.38 -0.49
N LEU A 14 3.15 -4.80 -1.56
CA LEU A 14 2.11 -3.78 -1.49
C LEU A 14 0.77 -4.42 -1.85
N GLY A 15 -0.30 -4.01 -1.18
CA GLY A 15 -1.63 -4.52 -1.48
C GLY A 15 -2.71 -3.81 -0.70
N ASP A 16 -3.95 -3.97 -1.12
CA ASP A 16 -5.12 -3.50 -0.38
C ASP A 16 -5.62 -4.61 0.53
N MET A 17 -5.71 -4.33 1.84
CA MET A 17 -6.21 -5.34 2.75
C MET A 17 -7.71 -5.55 2.54
N ALA A 18 -8.10 -6.80 2.30
CA ALA A 18 -9.49 -7.18 2.12
C ALA A 18 -10.20 -7.17 3.48
N VAL A 19 -10.89 -6.07 3.76
CA VAL A 19 -11.71 -5.91 4.95
C VAL A 19 -13.05 -6.60 4.72
N SER A 20 -13.41 -7.58 5.53
CA SER A 20 -14.79 -8.07 5.56
C SER A 20 -15.68 -6.93 6.07
N ALA A 21 -16.58 -6.42 5.22
CA ALA A 21 -17.42 -5.27 5.51
C ALA A 21 -18.15 -5.46 6.85
N LEU A 22 -17.69 -4.76 7.89
CA LEU A 22 -18.43 -4.64 9.13
C LEU A 22 -19.58 -3.65 8.87
N PRO A 23 -20.78 -3.88 9.44
CA PRO A 23 -21.92 -2.98 9.23
C PRO A 23 -21.57 -1.57 9.70
N ASN A 24 -21.72 -0.62 8.78
CA ASN A 24 -21.78 0.83 8.90
C ASN A 24 -21.12 1.50 10.12
N SER A 25 -20.13 2.35 9.82
CA SER A 25 -19.42 3.34 10.67
C SER A 25 -18.11 2.92 11.32
N TYR A 26 -17.71 1.65 11.28
CA TYR A 26 -16.41 1.25 11.79
C TYR A 26 -15.32 1.41 10.71
N ARG A 27 -14.45 2.40 10.88
CA ARG A 27 -13.21 2.51 10.08
C ARG A 27 -12.26 1.42 10.55
N SER A 28 -12.12 0.37 9.75
CA SER A 28 -11.19 -0.72 10.03
C SER A 28 -9.76 -0.21 10.18
N ARG A 29 -9.11 -0.62 11.27
CA ARG A 29 -7.72 -0.31 11.59
C ARG A 29 -6.86 -1.53 11.31
N LEU A 30 -5.59 -1.26 11.06
CA LEU A 30 -4.55 -2.29 10.93
C LEU A 30 -4.53 -3.26 12.12
N SER A 31 -4.68 -2.72 13.33
CA SER A 31 -4.74 -3.49 14.58
C SER A 31 -5.84 -4.54 14.57
N ASP A 32 -7.00 -4.22 13.99
CA ASP A 32 -8.16 -5.12 14.02
C ASP A 32 -7.91 -6.34 13.14
N MET A 33 -7.17 -6.14 12.05
CA MET A 33 -6.82 -7.20 11.10
C MET A 33 -5.70 -8.09 11.65
N LEU A 34 -4.74 -7.50 12.38
CA LEU A 34 -3.72 -8.24 13.10
C LEU A 34 -4.29 -9.03 14.28
N ASN A 35 -5.25 -8.47 15.01
CA ASN A 35 -5.93 -9.11 16.14
C ASN A 35 -7.01 -10.12 15.73
N ASN A 36 -7.38 -10.18 14.45
CA ASN A 36 -8.30 -11.19 13.94
C ASN A 36 -7.78 -12.61 14.22
N SER A 37 -8.65 -13.56 14.57
CA SER A 37 -8.26 -14.94 14.90
C SER A 37 -7.69 -15.75 13.74
N ARG A 38 -7.82 -15.29 12.50
CA ARG A 38 -7.19 -15.93 11.33
C ARG A 38 -5.67 -15.81 11.42
N ASN A 39 -4.99 -16.90 11.05
CA ASN A 39 -3.52 -16.96 10.99
C ASN A 39 -2.93 -16.31 9.73
N PHE A 40 -3.78 -15.74 8.86
CA PHE A 40 -3.39 -15.08 7.64
C PHE A 40 -4.19 -13.79 7.43
N ILE A 41 -3.67 -12.92 6.58
CA ILE A 41 -4.35 -11.76 6.03
C ILE A 41 -4.56 -11.96 4.53
N VAL A 42 -5.58 -11.29 3.98
CA VAL A 42 -5.87 -11.32 2.55
C VAL A 42 -5.60 -9.93 1.99
N LEU A 43 -4.82 -9.87 0.93
CA LEU A 43 -4.57 -8.67 0.14
C LEU A 43 -5.21 -8.81 -1.24
N THR A 44 -5.63 -7.69 -1.81
CA THR A 44 -6.02 -7.52 -3.21
C THR A 44 -5.10 -6.51 -3.89
N ASP A 45 -5.11 -6.44 -5.23
CA ASP A 45 -4.30 -5.49 -6.02
C ASP A 45 -2.81 -5.52 -5.63
N VAL A 46 -2.25 -6.71 -5.62
CA VAL A 46 -0.99 -7.01 -4.95
C VAL A 46 0.19 -6.80 -5.89
N GLU A 47 1.22 -6.14 -5.37
CA GLU A 47 2.53 -5.94 -6.00
C GLU A 47 3.60 -6.59 -5.12
N ILE A 48 4.44 -7.45 -5.70
CA ILE A 48 5.53 -8.14 -5.01
C ILE A 48 6.87 -7.68 -5.58
N HIS A 49 7.68 -7.10 -4.70
CA HIS A 49 9.04 -6.66 -5.00
C HIS A 49 10.03 -7.61 -4.31
N GLN A 50 10.80 -8.33 -5.11
CA GLN A 50 11.86 -9.23 -4.65
C GLN A 50 13.20 -8.78 -5.27
N PRO A 51 14.29 -8.70 -4.48
CA PRO A 51 15.59 -8.35 -5.03
C PRO A 51 16.01 -9.29 -6.17
N GLY A 52 16.38 -8.72 -7.31
CA GLY A 52 16.84 -9.49 -8.47
C GLY A 52 15.75 -10.23 -9.25
N GLN A 53 14.46 -10.01 -8.94
CA GLN A 53 13.33 -10.55 -9.69
C GLN A 53 12.50 -9.43 -10.31
N PRO A 54 11.83 -9.68 -11.44
CA PRO A 54 10.83 -8.75 -11.98
C PRO A 54 9.68 -8.51 -10.98
N LEU A 55 9.08 -7.32 -11.07
CA LEU A 55 7.86 -7.01 -10.36
C LEU A 55 6.78 -8.04 -10.70
N THR A 56 6.19 -8.65 -9.67
CA THR A 56 5.08 -9.59 -9.83
C THR A 56 3.80 -8.95 -9.35
N GLN A 57 2.74 -9.00 -10.17
CA GLN A 57 1.42 -8.48 -9.84
C GLN A 57 0.39 -9.62 -9.77
N MET A 58 -0.54 -9.53 -8.81
CA MET A 58 -1.63 -10.49 -8.68
C MET A 58 -2.89 -9.85 -8.09
N SER A 59 -4.05 -10.39 -8.44
CA SER A 59 -5.33 -9.86 -7.97
C SER A 59 -5.61 -10.12 -6.49
N SER A 60 -5.05 -11.20 -5.94
CA SER A 60 -5.25 -11.59 -4.54
C SER A 60 -4.08 -12.42 -4.01
N LEU A 61 -3.75 -12.22 -2.72
CA LEU A 61 -2.73 -12.98 -2.01
C LEU A 61 -3.14 -13.21 -0.56
N CYS A 62 -2.99 -14.45 -0.07
CA CYS A 62 -3.06 -14.77 1.35
C CYS A 62 -1.65 -14.81 1.94
N ILE A 63 -1.41 -14.04 3.00
CA ILE A 63 -0.11 -14.00 3.68
C ILE A 63 -0.28 -14.48 5.12
N ASN A 64 0.49 -15.49 5.51
CA ASN A 64 0.53 -15.96 6.88
C ASN A 64 1.12 -14.89 7.81
N LYS A 65 0.43 -14.58 8.92
CA LYS A 65 0.90 -13.61 9.90
C LYS A 65 2.31 -13.91 10.43
N PRO A 66 2.68 -15.18 10.71
CA PRO A 66 4.05 -15.50 11.12
C PRO A 66 5.14 -15.19 10.09
N ALA A 67 4.79 -15.01 8.81
CA ALA A 67 5.77 -14.67 7.76
C ALA A 67 6.04 -13.16 7.66
N ILE A 68 5.31 -12.33 8.41
CA ILE A 68 5.38 -10.86 8.37
C ILE A 68 6.43 -10.39 9.38
N ALA A 69 7.46 -9.71 8.89
CA ALA A 69 8.46 -9.03 9.73
C ALA A 69 7.97 -7.64 10.15
N PHE A 70 7.38 -6.92 9.19
CA PHE A 70 6.88 -5.56 9.39
C PHE A 70 5.67 -5.32 8.49
N LEU A 71 4.71 -4.53 8.97
CA LEU A 71 3.48 -4.21 8.25
C LEU A 71 3.00 -2.82 8.67
N CYS A 72 2.76 -1.95 7.70
CA CYS A 72 2.26 -0.58 7.92
C CYS A 72 1.26 -0.17 6.84
N GLU A 73 0.53 0.92 7.09
CA GLU A 73 -0.26 1.58 6.06
C GLU A 73 0.69 2.23 5.05
N ALA A 74 0.38 2.07 3.76
CA ALA A 74 1.15 2.73 2.71
C ALA A 74 0.67 4.18 2.60
N GLU A 75 1.59 5.14 2.73
CA GLU A 75 1.31 6.54 2.44
C GLU A 75 0.90 6.67 0.96
N MET A 76 -0.37 7.00 0.71
CA MET A 76 -0.78 7.45 -0.62
C MET A 76 -0.07 8.78 -0.85
N SER A 77 0.94 8.78 -1.72
CA SER A 77 1.56 10.02 -2.17
C SER A 77 0.43 10.92 -2.68
N PRO A 78 0.24 12.15 -2.16
CA PRO A 78 -0.67 13.08 -2.80
C PRO A 78 -0.12 13.28 -4.21
N THR A 79 -0.91 12.91 -5.21
CA THR A 79 -0.60 13.21 -6.60
C THR A 79 -0.39 14.72 -6.68
N SER A 80 0.86 15.15 -6.85
CA SER A 80 1.15 16.56 -7.09
C SER A 80 0.51 16.91 -8.43
N SER A 81 -0.69 17.48 -8.39
CA SER A 81 -1.26 18.15 -9.54
C SER A 81 -0.45 19.43 -9.75
N HIS A 82 0.72 19.29 -10.39
CA HIS A 82 1.38 20.40 -11.05
C HIS A 82 0.51 20.82 -12.23
N THR A 83 -0.54 21.60 -11.95
CA THR A 83 -1.13 22.47 -12.96
C THR A 83 -0.10 23.56 -13.22
N GLY A 84 0.56 23.46 -14.38
CA GLY A 84 1.51 24.43 -14.87
C GLY A 84 0.91 25.84 -14.87
N LYS A 85 1.67 26.77 -14.31
CA LYS A 85 1.50 28.19 -14.56
C LYS A 85 2.78 28.68 -15.22
N THR A 86 2.91 28.40 -16.51
CA THR A 86 3.79 29.16 -17.39
C THR A 86 3.07 30.46 -17.73
N ASP A 87 3.39 31.52 -17.02
CA ASP A 87 3.14 32.87 -17.52
C ASP A 87 4.49 33.49 -17.91
N SER A 88 4.49 34.01 -19.12
CA SER A 88 5.65 34.36 -19.94
C SER A 88 5.84 35.89 -19.92
N VAL A 89 7.11 36.36 -19.98
CA VAL A 89 7.56 37.64 -20.59
C VAL A 89 7.26 38.92 -19.75
N SER A 90 8.07 39.98 -19.65
CA SER A 90 9.13 40.55 -20.50
C SER A 90 10.27 41.23 -19.73
N ALA A 91 11.39 41.38 -20.43
CA ALA A 91 12.50 42.26 -20.13
C ALA A 91 12.09 43.75 -20.05
N GLY A 92 12.84 44.53 -19.28
CA GLY A 92 12.81 45.99 -19.28
C GLY A 92 14.13 46.53 -18.74
N ALA A 93 15.04 46.89 -19.64
CA ALA A 93 16.27 47.61 -19.36
C ALA A 93 16.00 49.12 -19.27
N ALA A 94 16.64 49.78 -18.31
CA ALA A 94 17.15 51.16 -18.41
C ALA A 94 18.14 51.39 -17.27
#